data_AF-A0A288GUH9-F1
#
_entry.id   AF-A0A288GUH9-F1
#
_cell.length_a   1.000
_cell.length_b   1.000
_cell.length_c   1.000
_cell.angle_alpha   90.00
_cell.angle_beta   90.00
_cell.angle_gamma   90.00
#
_symmetry.space_group_name_H-M   'P 1'
#
loop_
_entity.id
_entity.type
_entity.pdbx_description
1 polymer ?
#
loop_
_entity_poly.entity_id
_entity_poly.type
_entity_poly.pdbx_seq_one_letter_code
_entity_poly.pdbx_strand_id
1 'polypeptide(L)'
;MSESLENNVYIQGEIFPDLEQGKRELQQNLIDSIDDEMMEKLLFTFDNNHKSIYTFLTTPNISLGGQAPIIKLCAHDDVSRQEVFDLLGRIDNGIFA
;
A
#
# COMPACT_ATOMS: atom_id res chain seq x y z
N MET A 1 13.56 -0.90 -40.62
CA MET A 1 14.15 -1.52 -39.41
C MET A 1 13.22 -1.13 -38.27
N SER A 2 12.48 -2.11 -37.76
CA SER A 2 11.43 -1.94 -36.75
C SER A 2 12.06 -2.04 -35.37
N GLU A 3 12.26 -0.91 -34.70
CA GLU A 3 12.61 -0.90 -33.28
C GLU A 3 11.38 -1.34 -32.49
N SER A 4 11.52 -2.51 -31.88
CA SER A 4 10.60 -3.03 -30.88
C SER A 4 10.61 -2.06 -29.70
N LEU A 5 9.50 -1.35 -29.49
CA LEU A 5 9.24 -0.60 -28.27
C LEU A 5 9.07 -1.61 -27.12
N GLU A 6 10.20 -2.07 -26.59
CA GLU A 6 10.26 -2.96 -25.43
C GLU A 6 9.75 -2.19 -24.20
N ASN A 7 8.50 -2.47 -23.82
CA ASN A 7 7.96 -2.57 -22.46
C ASN A 7 8.41 -1.56 -21.37
N ASN A 8 8.75 -0.33 -21.72
CA ASN A 8 9.00 0.70 -20.70
C ASN A 8 7.68 1.13 -20.05
N VAL A 9 7.64 1.08 -18.72
CA VAL A 9 6.47 1.44 -17.92
C VAL A 9 6.74 2.77 -17.24
N TYR A 10 5.88 3.75 -17.50
CA TYR A 10 6.02 5.11 -17.03
C TYR A 10 5.21 5.31 -15.76
N ILE A 11 5.89 5.56 -14.64
CA ILE A 11 5.20 5.89 -13.39
C ILE A 11 5.93 7.07 -12.74
N GLN A 12 5.19 8.16 -12.49
CA GLN A 12 5.68 9.40 -11.88
C GLN A 12 6.91 10.06 -12.54
N GLY A 13 7.15 9.79 -13.83
CA GLY A 13 8.26 10.40 -14.59
C GLY A 13 9.58 9.60 -14.54
N GLU A 14 9.60 8.47 -13.84
CA GLU A 14 10.73 7.54 -13.85
C GLU A 14 10.51 6.42 -14.87
N ILE A 15 11.58 6.06 -15.58
CA ILE A 15 11.59 4.96 -16.55
C ILE A 15 12.15 3.74 -15.85
N PHE A 16 11.28 2.76 -15.62
CA PHE A 16 11.71 1.47 -15.09
C PHE A 16 12.00 0.51 -16.25
N PRO A 17 13.21 -0.08 -16.30
CA PRO A 17 13.60 -1.01 -17.37
C PRO A 17 12.87 -2.37 -17.31
N ASP A 18 12.18 -2.64 -16.19
CA ASP A 18 11.38 -3.84 -15.96
C ASP A 18 10.08 -3.46 -15.23
N LEU A 19 8.93 -3.95 -15.73
CA LEU A 19 7.62 -3.75 -15.13
C LEU A 19 7.57 -4.28 -13.69
N GLU A 20 8.23 -5.39 -13.40
CA GLU A 20 8.25 -5.97 -12.05
C GLU A 20 9.17 -5.17 -11.11
N GLN A 21 10.26 -4.60 -11.62
CA GLN A 21 11.08 -3.65 -10.87
C GLN A 21 10.31 -2.35 -10.56
N GLY A 22 9.64 -1.75 -11.56
CA GLY A 22 8.86 -0.53 -11.34
C GLY A 22 7.74 -0.72 -10.33
N LYS A 23 7.06 -1.87 -10.34
CA LYS A 23 6.08 -2.23 -9.30
C LYS A 23 6.71 -2.30 -7.91
N ARG A 24 7.87 -2.96 -7.76
CA ARG A 24 8.55 -3.08 -6.46
C ARG A 24 9.00 -1.72 -5.92
N GLU A 25 9.54 -0.86 -6.77
CA GLU A 25 10.00 0.47 -6.33
C GLU A 25 8.84 1.38 -5.96
N LEU A 26 7.72 1.32 -6.68
CA LEU A 26 6.50 2.03 -6.26
C LEU A 26 5.92 1.49 -4.97
N GLN A 27 5.93 0.17 -4.79
CA GLN A 27 5.51 -0.46 -3.54
C GLN A 27 6.36 0.03 -2.38
N GLN A 28 7.68 0.09 -2.57
CA GLN A 28 8.62 0.56 -1.55
C GLN A 28 8.39 2.05 -1.26
N ASN A 29 8.30 2.90 -2.28
CA ASN A 29 8.05 4.34 -2.10
C ASN A 29 6.69 4.63 -1.43
N LEU A 30 5.68 3.81 -1.70
CA LEU A 30 4.38 3.88 -1.01
C LEU A 30 4.49 3.49 0.46
N ILE A 31 5.22 2.42 0.76
CA ILE A 31 5.53 1.99 2.13
C ILE A 31 6.33 3.06 2.87
N ASP A 32 7.32 3.67 2.20
CA ASP A 32 8.17 4.72 2.78
C ASP A 32 7.40 6.04 3.01
N SER A 33 6.24 6.22 2.35
CA SER A 33 5.34 7.35 2.59
C SER A 33 4.44 7.19 3.83
N ILE A 34 4.41 5.97 4.39
CA ILE A 34 3.70 5.66 5.64
C ILE A 34 4.63 5.97 6.80
N ASP A 35 4.13 6.68 7.81
CA ASP A 35 4.92 6.99 9.00
C ASP A 35 5.31 5.73 9.79
N ASP A 36 6.40 5.84 10.57
CA ASP A 36 6.99 4.72 11.32
C ASP A 36 5.97 4.06 12.28
N GLU A 37 5.11 4.85 12.91
CA GLU A 37 4.10 4.37 13.87
C GLU A 37 3.08 3.44 13.17
N MET A 38 2.59 3.84 12.01
CA MET A 38 1.68 3.03 11.20
C MET A 38 2.39 1.78 10.65
N MET A 39 3.65 1.90 10.25
CA MET A 39 4.43 0.75 9.78
C MET A 39 4.62 -0.29 10.89
N GLU A 40 4.96 0.13 12.10
CA GLU A 40 5.08 -0.75 13.27
C GLU A 40 3.75 -1.46 13.57
N LYS A 41 2.63 -0.72 13.52
CA LYS A 41 1.29 -1.29 13.69
C LYS A 41 0.98 -2.37 12.65
N LEU A 42 1.28 -2.11 11.37
CA LEU A 42 1.08 -3.06 10.28
C LEU A 42 1.94 -4.32 10.45
N LEU A 43 3.22 -4.15 10.79
CA LEU A 43 4.13 -5.27 11.06
C LEU A 43 3.64 -6.12 12.24
N PHE A 44 3.11 -5.49 13.28
CA PHE A 44 2.52 -6.21 14.42
C PHE A 44 1.25 -6.98 14.03
N THR A 45 0.26 -6.33 13.40
CA THR A 45 -1.02 -6.94 13.01
C THR A 45 -0.83 -8.12 12.05
N PHE A 46 0.18 -8.05 11.17
CA PHE A 46 0.42 -9.07 10.14
C PHE A 46 1.65 -9.95 10.41
N ASP A 47 2.17 -9.99 11.63
CA ASP A 47 3.31 -10.83 12.03
C ASP A 47 4.52 -10.73 11.07
N ASN A 48 4.92 -9.49 10.77
CA ASN A 48 6.00 -9.14 9.84
C ASN A 48 5.85 -9.72 8.42
N ASN A 49 4.64 -10.13 8.04
CA ASN A 49 4.36 -10.66 6.71
C ASN A 49 4.11 -9.51 5.72
N HIS A 50 5.20 -9.03 5.10
CA HIS A 50 5.14 -7.96 4.10
C HIS A 50 4.16 -8.22 2.95
N LYS A 51 3.96 -9.48 2.54
CA LYS A 51 2.99 -9.83 1.49
C LYS A 51 1.55 -9.58 1.94
N SER A 52 1.24 -9.94 3.19
CA SER A 52 -0.08 -9.67 3.79
C SER A 52 -0.32 -8.17 3.97
N ILE A 53 0.69 -7.43 4.43
CA ILE A 53 0.63 -5.97 4.55
C ILE A 53 0.34 -5.33 3.19
N TYR A 54 1.09 -5.71 2.15
CA TYR A 54 0.86 -5.20 0.81
C TYR A 54 -0.55 -5.53 0.29
N THR A 55 -1.00 -6.77 0.51
CA THR A 55 -2.35 -7.19 0.10
C THR A 55 -3.41 -6.36 0.84
N PHE A 56 -3.26 -6.14 2.14
CA PHE A 56 -4.15 -5.30 2.93
C PHE A 56 -4.17 -3.86 2.39
N LEU A 57 -3.01 -3.24 2.23
CA LEU A 57 -2.87 -1.85 1.80
C LEU A 57 -3.48 -1.59 0.42
N THR A 58 -3.42 -2.56 -0.49
CA THR A 58 -3.87 -2.41 -1.88
C THR A 58 -5.27 -2.96 -2.16
N THR A 59 -5.85 -3.73 -1.25
CA THR A 59 -7.20 -4.30 -1.43
C THR A 59 -8.27 -3.32 -0.94
N PRO A 60 -9.28 -2.99 -1.76
CA PRO A 60 -10.44 -2.22 -1.34
C PRO A 60 -11.13 -2.82 -0.11
N ASN A 61 -11.42 -1.99 0.90
CA ASN A 61 -12.13 -2.41 2.10
C ASN A 61 -13.46 -1.67 2.23
N ILE A 62 -14.56 -2.40 2.47
CA ILE A 62 -15.91 -1.83 2.58
C ILE A 62 -16.05 -0.87 3.76
N SER A 63 -15.31 -1.10 4.85
CA SER A 63 -15.30 -0.24 6.04
C SER A 63 -14.60 1.10 5.78
N LEU A 64 -13.83 1.20 4.69
CA LEU A 64 -13.21 2.44 4.20
C LEU A 64 -13.98 3.03 3.01
N GLY A 65 -15.27 2.71 2.88
CA GLY A 65 -16.10 3.16 1.75
C GLY A 65 -15.72 2.53 0.41
N GLY A 66 -15.11 1.33 0.44
CA GLY A 66 -14.64 0.64 -0.75
C GLY A 66 -13.31 1.17 -1.30
N GLN A 67 -12.59 1.99 -0.53
CA GLN A 67 -11.23 2.41 -0.87
C GLN A 67 -10.20 1.44 -0.27
N ALA A 68 -9.05 1.33 -0.94
CA ALA A 68 -7.91 0.61 -0.38
C ALA A 68 -7.26 1.46 0.73
N PRO A 69 -6.78 0.85 1.84
CA PRO A 69 -6.15 1.58 2.94
C PRO A 69 -5.04 2.54 2.50
N ILE A 70 -4.25 2.16 1.49
CA ILE A 70 -3.17 3.01 1.00
C ILE A 70 -3.66 4.36 0.44
N ILE A 71 -4.84 4.41 -0.17
CA ILE A 71 -5.43 5.66 -0.67
C ILE A 71 -5.75 6.62 0.48
N LYS A 72 -6.21 6.08 1.60
CA LYS A 72 -6.47 6.85 2.83
C LYS A 72 -5.17 7.36 3.44
N LEU A 73 -4.13 6.54 3.49
CA LEU A 73 -2.83 6.95 4.04
C LEU A 73 -2.15 8.04 3.18
N CYS A 74 -2.28 7.97 1.86
CA CYS A 74 -1.76 9.00 0.95
C CYS A 74 -2.53 10.34 1.01
N ALA A 75 -3.70 10.40 1.65
CA ALA A 75 -4.39 11.66 1.86
C ALA A 75 -3.67 12.55 2.90
N HIS A 76 -2.75 11.97 3.69
CA HIS A 76 -1.94 12.64 4.71
C HIS A 76 -2.77 13.47 5.71
N ASP A 77 -3.98 13.02 6.02
CA ASP A 77 -4.85 13.63 7.03
C ASP A 77 -5.12 12.67 8.20
N ASP A 78 -5.23 13.24 9.40
CA ASP A 78 -5.37 12.47 10.65
C ASP A 78 -6.62 11.59 10.66
N VAL A 79 -7.70 12.02 9.99
CA VAL A 79 -8.97 11.29 9.97
C VAL A 79 -8.83 10.02 9.14
N SER A 80 -8.30 10.13 7.93
CA SER A 80 -8.02 8.99 7.05
C SER A 80 -7.02 8.02 7.69
N ARG A 81 -6.01 8.54 8.41
CA ARG A 81 -5.08 7.71 9.18
C ARG A 81 -5.79 6.93 10.29
N GLN A 82 -6.65 7.60 11.05
CA GLN A 82 -7.40 6.98 12.15
C GLN A 82 -8.35 5.88 11.65
N GLU A 83 -9.02 6.08 10.52
CA GLU A 83 -9.90 5.05 9.93
C GLU A 83 -9.15 3.75 9.61
N VAL A 84 -7.91 3.86 9.11
CA VAL A 84 -7.05 2.70 8.85
C VAL A 84 -6.57 2.07 10.17
N PHE A 85 -6.22 2.87 11.18
CA PHE A 85 -5.88 2.37 12.52
C PHE A 85 -7.04 1.59 13.17
N ASP A 86 -8.25 2.11 13.07
CA ASP A 86 -9.45 1.46 13.62
C ASP A 86 -9.72 0.14 12.89
N LEU A 87 -9.52 0.11 11.57
CA LEU A 87 -9.61 -1.13 10.79
C LEU A 87 -8.56 -2.16 11.23
N LEU A 88 -7.30 -1.75 11.42
CA LEU A 88 -6.25 -2.64 11.95
C LEU A 88 -6.60 -3.16 13.35
N GLY A 89 -7.12 -2.29 14.23
CA GLY A 89 -7.59 -2.69 15.55
C GLY A 89 -8.74 -3.72 15.50
N ARG A 90 -9.62 -3.64 14.50
CA ARG A 90 -10.66 -4.67 14.29
C ARG A 90 -10.05 -6.01 13.87
N ILE A 91 -9.07 -5.98 12.96
CA ILE A 91 -8.35 -7.18 12.51
C ILE A 91 -7.62 -7.85 13.70
N ASP A 92 -6.92 -7.07 14.53
CA ASP A 92 -6.23 -7.57 15.73
C ASP A 92 -7.19 -8.29 16.70
N ASN A 93 -8.42 -7.78 16.81
CA ASN A 93 -9.47 -8.37 17.65
C ASN A 93 -10.24 -9.53 16.98
N GLY A 94 -9.80 -9.98 15.79
CA GLY A 94 -10.48 -11.04 15.03
C GLY A 94 -11.83 -10.62 14.43
N ILE A 95 -12.12 -9.31 14.42
CA ILE A 95 -13.31 -8.74 13.80
C ILE A 95 -12.98 -8.51 12.33
N PHE A 96 -13.27 -9.50 11.49
CA PHE A 96 -13.17 -9.33 10.05
C PHE A 96 -14.21 -8.31 9.58
N ALA A 97 -13.70 -7.25 8.94
CA ALA A 97 -14.43 -6.07 8.50
C ALA A 97 -14.86 -6.15 7.04
#